data_AF-A0A849S9M4-F1
#
_entry.id   AF-A0A849S9M4-F1
#
_cell.length_a   1.000
_cell.length_b   1.000
_cell.length_c   1.000
_cell.angle_alpha   90.00
_cell.angle_beta   90.00
_cell.angle_gamma   90.00
#
_symmetry.space_group_name_H-M   'P 1'
#
loop_
_entity.id
_entity.type
_entity.pdbx_description
1 polymer ?
#
loop_
_entity_poly.entity_id
_entity_poly.type
_entity_poly.pdbx_seq_one_letter_code
_entity_poly.pdbx_strand_id
1 'polypeptide(L)'
;MAAKKITILGAGSWGTALALLAARNGCQTLLWGHNPAHVQALADSRQNQRYLPGHPFPDTLSVTTELAEAAAFSDLILVSVPSHAFKSTLLALKPHLSRQPNIAWASKGFNPDDGSLLHAIVADIFSPETPAAILSGPTFAGEVAANLPTAITIASAQPAFAKQLADILHGGLFRTYPSTDVIGVEVGG
;
A
#
# COMPACT_ATOMS: atom_id res chain seq x y z
N MET A 1 8.27 22.57 2.55
CA MET A 1 7.05 21.76 2.34
C MET A 1 7.02 20.65 3.36
N ALA A 2 5.85 20.29 3.91
CA ALA A 2 5.75 19.18 4.86
C ALA A 2 6.17 17.85 4.20
N ALA A 3 6.83 16.97 4.93
CA ALA A 3 7.22 15.65 4.42
C ALA A 3 5.96 14.83 4.06
N LYS A 4 5.94 14.20 2.88
CA LYS A 4 4.86 13.31 2.47
C LYS A 4 4.81 12.10 3.40
N LYS A 5 3.62 11.69 3.82
CA LYS A 5 3.39 10.50 4.67
C LYS A 5 2.56 9.46 3.93
N ILE A 6 2.84 8.18 4.18
CA ILE A 6 2.04 7.06 3.68
C ILE A 6 2.00 5.93 4.70
N THR A 7 0.80 5.40 4.94
CA THR A 7 0.60 4.18 5.73
C THR A 7 0.44 3.02 4.77
N ILE A 8 1.16 1.92 4.99
CA ILE A 8 1.05 0.70 4.20
C ILE A 8 0.53 -0.42 5.09
N LEU A 9 -0.62 -1.00 4.73
CA LEU A 9 -1.22 -2.11 5.47
C LEU A 9 -0.82 -3.43 4.82
N GLY A 10 0.01 -4.22 5.51
CA GLY A 10 0.44 -5.54 5.05
C GLY A 10 1.95 -5.69 5.01
N ALA A 11 2.53 -6.23 6.08
CA ALA A 11 3.97 -6.47 6.21
C ALA A 11 4.50 -7.71 5.45
N GLY A 12 3.85 -8.11 4.36
CA GLY A 12 4.36 -9.17 3.46
C GLY A 12 5.51 -8.68 2.57
N SER A 13 5.97 -9.53 1.63
CA SER A 13 7.05 -9.17 0.71
C SER A 13 6.74 -7.90 -0.09
N TRP A 14 5.54 -7.81 -0.67
CA TRP A 14 5.19 -6.68 -1.54
C TRP A 14 4.94 -5.38 -0.78
N GLY A 15 4.16 -5.41 0.31
CA GLY A 15 3.98 -4.23 1.16
C GLY A 15 5.30 -3.71 1.76
N THR A 16 6.24 -4.60 2.08
CA THR A 16 7.60 -4.21 2.50
C THR A 16 8.38 -3.55 1.36
N ALA A 17 8.32 -4.09 0.14
CA ALA A 17 8.98 -3.50 -1.02
C ALA A 17 8.44 -2.10 -1.35
N LEU A 18 7.11 -1.92 -1.30
CA LEU A 18 6.47 -0.61 -1.47
C LEU A 18 6.83 0.36 -0.35
N ALA A 19 6.96 -0.12 0.89
CA ALA A 19 7.37 0.71 2.01
C ALA A 19 8.82 1.19 1.85
N LEU A 20 9.72 0.29 1.46
CA LEU A 20 11.11 0.64 1.13
C LEU A 20 11.19 1.65 -0.01
N LEU A 21 10.41 1.46 -1.08
CA LEU A 21 10.35 2.37 -2.22
C LEU A 21 9.89 3.77 -1.79
N ALA A 22 8.76 3.87 -1.09
CA ALA A 22 8.23 5.15 -0.62
C ALA A 22 9.21 5.87 0.32
N ALA A 23 9.83 5.13 1.25
CA ALA A 23 10.83 5.66 2.16
C ALA A 23 12.07 6.20 1.42
N ARG A 24 12.58 5.48 0.41
CA ARG A 24 13.70 5.92 -0.44
C ARG A 24 13.35 7.16 -1.27
N ASN A 25 12.09 7.30 -1.68
CA ASN A 25 11.58 8.50 -2.35
C ASN A 25 11.33 9.67 -1.38
N GLY A 26 11.77 9.56 -0.11
CA GLY A 26 11.71 10.64 0.88
C GLY A 26 10.38 10.74 1.63
N CYS A 27 9.50 9.74 1.53
CA CYS A 27 8.26 9.72 2.31
C CYS A 27 8.49 9.16 3.71
N GLN A 28 7.87 9.77 4.72
CA GLN A 28 7.70 9.15 6.02
C GLN A 28 6.71 7.99 5.86
N THR A 29 7.12 6.79 6.24
CA THR A 29 6.40 5.57 5.91
C THR A 29 6.13 4.77 7.18
N LEU A 30 4.89 4.33 7.34
CA LEU A 30 4.49 3.45 8.43
C LEU A 30 3.97 2.13 7.84
N LEU A 31 4.62 1.03 8.17
CA LEU A 31 4.24 -0.31 7.71
C LEU A 31 3.51 -1.05 8.83
N TRP A 32 2.23 -1.34 8.61
CA TRP A 32 1.42 -2.10 9.55
C TRP A 32 1.46 -3.60 9.25
N GLY A 33 1.51 -4.41 10.31
CA GLY A 33 1.38 -5.86 10.26
C GLY A 33 0.44 -6.38 11.35
N HIS A 34 -0.39 -7.37 11.00
CA HIS A 34 -1.37 -7.94 11.94
C HIS A 34 -0.77 -8.86 13.02
N ASN A 35 0.46 -9.33 12.83
CA ASN A 35 1.11 -10.29 13.73
C ASN A 35 2.15 -9.58 14.61
N PRO A 36 1.92 -9.43 15.94
CA PRO A 36 2.82 -8.71 16.82
C PRO A 36 4.23 -9.28 16.90
N ALA A 37 4.37 -10.61 16.94
CA ALA A 37 5.69 -11.24 16.95
C ALA A 37 6.48 -10.96 15.67
N HIS A 38 5.80 -10.92 14.52
CA HIS A 38 6.43 -10.55 13.26
C HIS A 38 6.83 -9.08 13.24
N VAL A 39 5.93 -8.16 13.62
CA VAL A 39 6.22 -6.72 13.66
C VAL A 39 7.36 -6.41 14.64
N GLN A 40 7.41 -7.06 15.80
CA GLN A 40 8.54 -6.91 16.74
C GLN A 40 9.86 -7.32 16.08
N ALA A 41 9.89 -8.47 15.37
CA ALA A 41 11.08 -8.89 14.64
C ALA A 41 11.50 -7.89 13.54
N LEU A 42 10.54 -7.23 12.88
CA LEU A 42 10.83 -6.15 11.93
C LEU A 42 11.45 -4.93 12.60
N ALA A 43 10.93 -4.54 13.77
CA ALA A 43 11.43 -3.42 14.54
C ALA A 43 12.86 -3.67 15.02
N ASP A 44 13.11 -4.85 15.61
CA ASP A 44 14.41 -5.23 16.18
C ASP A 44 15.50 -5.38 15.10
N SER A 45 15.18 -6.07 14.01
CA SER A 45 16.14 -6.32 12.93
C SER A 45 16.25 -5.17 11.93
N ARG A 46 15.34 -4.18 12.01
CA ARG A 46 15.19 -3.09 11.04
C ARG A 46 15.14 -3.61 9.60
N GLN A 47 14.45 -4.73 9.40
CA GLN A 47 14.40 -5.45 8.13
C GLN A 47 13.28 -6.50 8.14
N ASN A 48 12.74 -6.86 6.97
CA ASN A 48 11.85 -8.03 6.85
C ASN A 48 12.62 -9.31 6.49
N GLN A 49 13.35 -9.88 7.44
CA GLN A 49 14.14 -11.10 7.20
C GLN A 49 13.29 -12.29 6.73
N ARG A 50 12.03 -12.36 7.17
CA ARG A 50 11.11 -13.47 6.84
C ARG A 50 10.62 -13.41 5.40
N TYR A 51 10.20 -12.24 4.92
CA TYR A 51 9.52 -12.10 3.63
C TYR A 51 10.33 -11.36 2.55
N LEU A 52 11.38 -10.63 2.94
CA LEU A 52 12.19 -9.81 2.03
C LEU A 52 13.63 -9.59 2.59
N PRO A 53 14.41 -10.67 2.75
CA PRO A 53 15.78 -10.60 3.29
C PRO A 53 16.72 -9.81 2.37
N GLY A 54 17.85 -9.36 2.90
CA GLY A 54 18.82 -8.45 2.23
C GLY A 54 18.51 -6.94 2.22
N HIS A 55 17.33 -6.48 2.65
CA HIS A 55 16.93 -5.06 2.51
C HIS A 55 16.66 -4.34 3.84
N PRO A 56 17.62 -3.55 4.38
CA PRO A 56 17.42 -2.80 5.62
C PRO A 56 16.44 -1.63 5.45
N PHE A 57 15.73 -1.32 6.53
CA PHE A 57 14.72 -0.28 6.60
C PHE A 57 15.36 1.10 6.84
N PRO A 58 15.11 2.10 5.96
CA PRO A 58 15.52 3.49 6.22
C PRO A 58 14.91 4.04 7.50
N ASP A 59 15.55 5.03 8.14
CA ASP A 59 15.07 5.66 9.38
C ASP A 59 13.66 6.26 9.25
N THR A 60 13.25 6.63 8.03
CA THR A 60 11.92 7.15 7.72
C THR A 60 10.83 6.08 7.64
N LEU A 61 11.19 4.79 7.74
CA LEU A 61 10.28 3.65 7.74
C LEU A 61 10.15 3.06 9.13
N SER A 62 8.97 3.23 9.72
CA SER A 62 8.57 2.63 11.00
C SER A 62 7.58 1.48 10.79
N VAL A 63 7.40 0.65 11.82
CA VAL A 63 6.46 -0.47 11.81
C VAL A 63 5.51 -0.40 13.00
N THR A 64 4.29 -0.91 12.86
CA THR A 64 3.31 -0.96 13.97
C THR A 64 2.33 -2.14 13.82
N THR A 65 1.77 -2.58 14.94
CA THR A 65 0.60 -3.47 15.00
C THR A 65 -0.72 -2.72 15.15
N GLU A 66 -0.65 -1.43 15.48
CA GLU A 66 -1.81 -0.66 15.91
C GLU A 66 -2.46 0.04 14.73
N LEU A 67 -3.69 -0.37 14.37
CA LEU A 67 -4.45 0.30 13.32
C LEU A 67 -4.79 1.75 13.68
N ALA A 68 -4.91 2.07 14.98
CA ALA A 68 -5.09 3.43 15.45
C ALA A 68 -3.89 4.33 15.09
N GLU A 69 -2.66 3.85 15.28
CA GLU A 69 -1.45 4.56 14.86
C GLU A 69 -1.37 4.67 13.34
N ALA A 70 -1.70 3.58 12.64
CA ALA A 70 -1.73 3.52 11.17
C ALA A 70 -2.68 4.58 10.56
N ALA A 71 -3.88 4.72 11.13
CA ALA A 71 -4.89 5.71 10.74
C ALA A 71 -4.48 7.14 11.09
N ALA A 72 -3.87 7.36 12.26
CA ALA A 72 -3.43 8.69 12.70
C ALA A 72 -2.19 9.19 11.91
N PHE A 73 -1.35 8.29 11.42
CA PHE A 73 -0.10 8.64 10.75
C PHE A 73 -0.31 9.32 9.39
N SER A 74 -1.27 8.83 8.60
CA SER A 74 -1.52 9.28 7.22
C SER A 74 -2.93 8.95 6.77
N ASP A 75 -3.59 9.87 6.06
CA ASP A 75 -4.85 9.56 5.36
C ASP A 75 -4.61 8.79 4.06
N LEU A 76 -3.38 8.84 3.53
CA LEU A 76 -2.98 8.01 2.40
C LEU A 76 -2.66 6.62 2.91
N ILE A 77 -3.56 5.68 2.64
CA ILE A 77 -3.47 4.29 3.03
C ILE A 77 -3.25 3.44 1.77
N LEU A 78 -2.17 2.68 1.73
CA LEU A 78 -1.90 1.70 0.69
C LEU A 78 -2.03 0.28 1.24
N VAL A 79 -3.00 -0.47 0.74
CA VAL A 79 -3.32 -1.81 1.22
C VAL A 79 -2.60 -2.86 0.37
N SER A 80 -1.82 -3.72 1.01
CA SER A 80 -1.04 -4.80 0.41
C SER A 80 -1.21 -6.11 1.18
N VAL A 81 -2.44 -6.37 1.64
CA VAL A 81 -2.83 -7.65 2.25
C VAL A 81 -3.36 -8.62 1.19
N PRO A 82 -3.41 -9.93 1.44
CA PRO A 82 -4.13 -10.86 0.56
C PRO A 82 -5.59 -10.46 0.34
N SER A 83 -6.17 -10.72 -0.83
CA SER A 83 -7.55 -10.27 -1.17
C SER A 83 -8.60 -10.74 -0.14
N HIS A 84 -8.47 -11.96 0.38
CA HIS A 84 -9.36 -12.50 1.41
C HIS A 84 -9.33 -11.73 2.75
N ALA A 85 -8.26 -10.98 3.01
CA ALA A 85 -8.11 -10.15 4.20
C ALA A 85 -8.40 -8.66 3.92
N PHE A 86 -8.66 -8.28 2.67
CA PHE A 86 -8.79 -6.88 2.26
C PHE A 86 -9.97 -6.18 2.96
N LYS A 87 -11.17 -6.75 2.82
CA LYS A 87 -12.41 -6.21 3.40
C LYS A 87 -12.34 -6.11 4.92
N SER A 88 -11.90 -7.17 5.59
CA SER A 88 -11.79 -7.19 7.06
C SER A 88 -10.74 -6.19 7.57
N THR A 89 -9.63 -6.01 6.86
CA THR A 89 -8.61 -5.00 7.20
C THR A 89 -9.19 -3.58 7.10
N LEU A 90 -9.92 -3.26 6.03
CA LEU A 90 -10.55 -1.95 5.88
C LEU A 90 -11.65 -1.69 6.92
N LEU A 91 -12.46 -2.70 7.24
CA LEU A 91 -13.46 -2.61 8.31
C LEU A 91 -12.83 -2.38 9.69
N ALA A 92 -11.69 -3.03 9.97
CA ALA A 92 -10.95 -2.83 11.21
C ALA A 92 -10.27 -1.46 11.29
N LEU A 93 -9.82 -0.92 10.15
CA LEU A 93 -9.22 0.42 10.07
C LEU A 93 -10.28 1.53 10.28
N LYS A 94 -11.47 1.37 9.69
CA LYS A 94 -12.49 2.41 9.58
C LYS A 94 -12.82 3.16 10.90
N PRO A 95 -12.98 2.49 12.06
CA PRO A 95 -13.28 3.17 13.33
C PRO A 95 -12.19 4.12 13.83
N HIS A 96 -10.95 3.98 13.34
CA HIS A 96 -9.81 4.79 13.76
C HIS A 96 -9.57 6.03 12.90
N LEU A 97 -10.26 6.16 11.77
CA LEU A 97 -10.08 7.27 10.84
C LEU A 97 -10.82 8.51 11.33
N SER A 98 -10.11 9.63 11.46
CA SER A 98 -10.71 10.91 11.85
C SER A 98 -11.33 11.69 10.68
N ARG A 99 -11.03 11.28 9.44
CA ARG A 99 -11.47 11.90 8.18
C ARG A 99 -11.51 10.86 7.07
N GLN A 100 -12.09 11.21 5.92
CA GLN A 100 -12.15 10.31 4.78
C GLN A 100 -10.73 10.01 4.27
N PRO A 101 -10.36 8.72 4.12
CA PRO A 101 -9.02 8.35 3.68
C PRO A 101 -8.91 8.38 2.15
N ASN A 102 -7.67 8.42 1.67
CA ASN A 102 -7.34 8.09 0.28
C ASN A 102 -6.82 6.64 0.26
N ILE A 103 -7.55 5.74 -0.40
CA ILE A 103 -7.28 4.30 -0.39
C ILE A 103 -6.63 3.87 -1.70
N ALA A 104 -5.38 3.45 -1.61
CA ALA A 104 -4.70 2.73 -2.67
C ALA A 104 -4.62 1.24 -2.31
N TRP A 105 -4.48 0.37 -3.30
CA TRP A 105 -4.14 -1.03 -3.02
C TRP A 105 -3.25 -1.64 -4.09
N ALA A 106 -2.48 -2.64 -3.67
CA ALA A 106 -1.73 -3.52 -4.56
C ALA A 106 -2.12 -5.00 -4.34
N SER A 107 -3.19 -5.23 -3.60
CA SER A 107 -3.85 -6.53 -3.46
C SER A 107 -4.42 -6.96 -4.81
N LYS A 108 -4.18 -8.21 -5.21
CA LYS A 108 -4.76 -8.80 -6.42
C LYS A 108 -5.76 -9.89 -6.03
N GLY A 109 -6.86 -9.99 -6.79
CA GLY A 109 -7.93 -10.95 -6.58
C GLY A 109 -9.26 -10.30 -6.22
N PHE A 110 -10.27 -11.13 -5.99
CA PHE A 110 -11.64 -10.73 -5.72
C PHE A 110 -12.00 -10.91 -4.24
N ASN A 111 -13.11 -10.29 -3.82
CA ASN A 111 -13.75 -10.61 -2.56
C ASN A 111 -14.16 -12.10 -2.56
N PRO A 112 -13.71 -12.92 -1.60
CA PRO A 112 -14.12 -14.32 -1.55
C PRO A 112 -15.60 -14.52 -1.21
N ASP A 113 -16.25 -13.53 -0.57
CA ASP A 113 -17.64 -13.67 -0.11
C ASP A 113 -18.65 -13.68 -1.29
N ASP A 114 -18.45 -12.78 -2.26
CA ASP A 114 -19.43 -12.47 -3.32
C ASP A 114 -18.81 -12.27 -4.72
N GLY A 115 -17.48 -12.40 -4.84
CA GLY A 115 -16.76 -12.19 -6.09
C GLY A 115 -16.60 -10.72 -6.50
N SER A 116 -16.94 -9.76 -5.63
CA SER A 116 -16.81 -8.34 -5.95
C SER A 116 -15.35 -7.94 -6.21
N LEU A 117 -15.18 -6.96 -7.09
CA LEU A 117 -13.90 -6.28 -7.30
C LEU A 117 -13.53 -5.43 -6.08
N LEU A 118 -12.23 -5.16 -5.89
CA LEU A 118 -11.73 -4.51 -4.67
C LEU A 118 -12.12 -3.03 -4.63
N HIS A 119 -12.21 -2.32 -5.76
CA HIS A 119 -12.72 -0.94 -5.77
C HIS A 119 -14.17 -0.86 -5.25
N ALA A 120 -15.01 -1.86 -5.53
CA ALA A 120 -16.38 -1.90 -5.05
C ALA A 120 -16.41 -2.03 -3.53
N ILE A 121 -15.54 -2.87 -2.95
CA ILE A 121 -15.38 -2.99 -1.49
C ILE A 121 -14.99 -1.64 -0.87
N VAL A 122 -14.06 -0.89 -1.49
CA VAL A 122 -13.66 0.43 -1.01
C VAL A 122 -14.85 1.40 -1.02
N ALA A 123 -15.61 1.43 -2.12
CA ALA A 123 -16.80 2.28 -2.25
C ALA A 123 -17.89 1.93 -1.22
N ASP A 124 -18.14 0.65 -0.99
CA ASP A 124 -19.16 0.17 -0.05
C ASP A 124 -18.77 0.45 1.41
N ILE A 125 -17.50 0.30 1.77
CA ILE A 125 -17.03 0.55 3.14
C ILE A 125 -16.98 2.05 3.45
N PHE A 126 -16.52 2.88 2.51
CA PHE A 126 -16.30 4.31 2.77
C PHE A 126 -17.35 5.19 2.11
N SER A 127 -17.24 5.39 0.80
CA SER A 127 -18.27 5.94 -0.09
C SER A 127 -17.75 5.87 -1.54
N PRO A 128 -18.63 5.96 -2.56
CA PRO A 128 -18.25 6.02 -3.98
C PRO A 128 -17.31 7.19 -4.33
N GLU A 129 -17.35 8.28 -3.55
CA GLU A 129 -16.51 9.47 -3.72
C GLU A 129 -15.11 9.30 -3.12
N THR A 130 -14.86 8.25 -2.34
CA THR A 130 -13.57 7.99 -1.70
C THR A 130 -12.47 7.88 -2.77
N PRO A 131 -11.37 8.64 -2.66
CA PRO A 131 -10.24 8.49 -3.56
C PRO A 131 -9.68 7.07 -3.53
N ALA A 132 -9.80 6.38 -4.66
CA ALA A 132 -9.51 4.95 -4.80
C ALA A 132 -8.55 4.70 -5.97
N ALA A 133 -7.49 3.92 -5.76
CA ALA A 133 -6.56 3.56 -6.83
C ALA A 133 -5.94 2.18 -6.67
N ILE A 134 -5.82 1.43 -7.77
CA ILE A 134 -5.07 0.17 -7.82
C ILE A 134 -3.68 0.39 -8.41
N LEU A 135 -2.71 -0.33 -7.86
CA LEU A 135 -1.37 -0.51 -8.41
C LEU A 135 -1.20 -1.93 -8.93
N SER A 136 -0.89 -2.08 -10.22
CA SER A 136 -0.65 -3.40 -10.82
C SER A 136 0.35 -3.38 -11.97
N GLY A 137 1.01 -4.52 -12.21
CA GLY A 137 2.09 -4.65 -13.19
C GLY A 137 3.08 -5.76 -12.85
N PRO A 138 4.03 -6.06 -13.76
CA PRO A 138 5.03 -7.11 -13.62
C PRO A 138 6.09 -6.68 -12.61
N THR A 139 5.82 -6.94 -11.33
CA THR A 139 6.62 -6.42 -10.23
C THR A 139 6.92 -7.51 -9.21
N PHE A 140 8.18 -7.96 -9.16
CA PHE A 140 8.65 -8.85 -8.10
C PHE A 140 9.15 -8.02 -6.91
N ALA A 141 8.71 -8.39 -5.71
CA ALA A 141 9.07 -7.66 -4.49
C ALA A 141 10.58 -7.52 -4.28
N GLY A 142 11.34 -8.60 -4.55
CA GLY A 142 12.80 -8.59 -4.45
C GLY A 142 13.47 -7.61 -5.41
N GLU A 143 12.97 -7.52 -6.65
CA GLU A 143 13.51 -6.61 -7.66
C GLU A 143 13.30 -5.15 -7.28
N VAL A 144 12.10 -4.81 -6.82
CA VAL A 144 11.77 -3.46 -6.33
C VAL A 144 12.59 -3.11 -5.08
N ALA A 145 12.74 -4.06 -4.15
CA ALA A 145 13.56 -3.86 -2.96
C ALA A 145 15.05 -3.73 -3.28
N ALA A 146 15.53 -4.39 -4.33
CA ALA A 146 16.88 -4.26 -4.86
C ALA A 146 17.07 -3.01 -5.75
N ASN A 147 16.02 -2.18 -5.93
CA ASN A 147 16.04 -0.99 -6.78
C ASN A 147 16.40 -1.31 -8.25
N LEU A 148 15.93 -2.45 -8.77
CA LEU A 148 16.06 -2.80 -10.18
C LEU A 148 15.00 -2.05 -11.01
N PRO A 149 15.21 -1.90 -12.34
CA PRO A 149 14.21 -1.31 -13.23
C PRO A 149 12.85 -2.00 -13.09
N THR A 150 11.82 -1.23 -12.77
CA THR A 150 10.46 -1.74 -12.59
C THR A 150 9.45 -0.72 -13.09
N ALA A 151 8.37 -1.21 -13.69
CA ALA A 151 7.25 -0.39 -14.15
C ALA A 151 5.94 -0.89 -13.56
N ILE A 152 5.09 0.04 -13.13
CA ILE A 152 3.75 -0.28 -12.61
C ILE A 152 2.71 0.69 -13.17
N THR A 153 1.49 0.21 -13.35
CA THR A 153 0.31 1.02 -13.67
C THR A 153 -0.36 1.44 -12.36
N ILE A 154 -0.77 2.71 -12.27
CA ILE A 154 -1.60 3.23 -11.18
C ILE A 154 -2.93 3.65 -11.81
N ALA A 155 -4.00 2.88 -11.57
CA ALA A 155 -5.32 3.19 -12.12
C ALA A 155 -6.24 3.80 -11.06
N SER A 156 -6.91 4.90 -11.41
CA SER A 156 -7.94 5.52 -10.58
C SER A 156 -8.99 6.19 -11.44
N ALA A 157 -10.26 6.14 -11.00
CA ALA A 157 -11.31 6.98 -11.56
C ALA A 157 -11.08 8.48 -11.27
N GLN A 158 -10.17 8.81 -10.34
CA GLN A 158 -9.84 10.17 -9.92
C GLN A 158 -8.38 10.48 -10.31
N PRO A 159 -8.13 11.10 -11.48
CA PRO A 159 -6.78 11.28 -12.02
C PRO A 159 -5.82 12.03 -11.07
N ALA A 160 -6.35 12.97 -10.29
CA ALA A 160 -5.56 13.69 -9.29
C ALA A 160 -4.96 12.75 -8.23
N PHE A 161 -5.71 11.72 -7.82
CA PHE A 161 -5.24 10.75 -6.84
C PHE A 161 -4.21 9.79 -7.43
N ALA A 162 -4.43 9.29 -8.66
CA ALA A 162 -3.41 8.52 -9.38
C ALA A 162 -2.10 9.31 -9.54
N LYS A 163 -2.18 10.61 -9.83
CA LYS A 163 -1.00 11.50 -9.89
C LYS A 163 -0.32 11.64 -8.53
N GLN A 164 -1.08 11.84 -7.45
CA GLN A 164 -0.52 11.94 -6.10
C GLN A 164 0.29 10.69 -5.73
N LEU A 165 -0.24 9.48 -6.03
CA LEU A 165 0.45 8.22 -5.81
C LEU A 165 1.68 8.05 -6.71
N ALA A 166 1.57 8.44 -7.99
CA ALA A 166 2.70 8.46 -8.89
C ALA A 166 3.83 9.36 -8.36
N ASP A 167 3.53 10.57 -7.88
CA ASP A 167 4.52 11.49 -7.31
C ASP A 167 5.17 10.97 -5.99
N ILE A 168 4.62 9.91 -5.38
CA ILE A 168 5.16 9.25 -4.18
C ILE A 168 6.05 8.05 -4.55
N LEU A 169 5.61 7.25 -5.52
CA LEU A 169 6.25 5.98 -5.86
C LEU A 169 7.22 6.08 -7.03
N HIS A 170 7.02 7.05 -7.92
CA HIS A 170 7.92 7.31 -9.03
C HIS A 170 9.24 7.88 -8.52
N GLY A 171 10.33 7.19 -8.81
CA GLY A 171 11.66 7.59 -8.35
C GLY A 171 12.72 6.60 -8.78
N GLY A 172 13.93 7.11 -9.06
CA GLY A 172 15.06 6.28 -9.47
C GLY A 172 14.72 5.40 -10.69
N LEU A 173 14.72 4.08 -10.47
CA LEU A 173 14.46 3.05 -11.47
C LEU A 173 13.02 2.50 -11.44
N PHE A 174 12.15 3.05 -10.59
CA PHE A 174 10.74 2.70 -10.51
C PHE A 174 9.88 3.71 -11.30
N ARG A 175 9.19 3.25 -12.34
CA ARG A 175 8.33 4.06 -13.21
C ARG A 175 6.86 3.75 -12.97
N THR A 176 6.05 4.80 -12.89
CA THR A 176 4.60 4.72 -12.71
C THR A 176 3.88 5.25 -13.95
N TYR A 177 2.86 4.53 -14.41
CA TYR A 177 2.02 4.91 -15.55
C TYR A 177 0.58 5.09 -15.09
N PRO A 178 0.05 6.32 -15.05
CA PRO A 178 -1.34 6.54 -14.68
C PRO A 178 -2.31 5.96 -15.71
N SER A 179 -3.43 5.40 -15.23
CA SER A 179 -4.55 4.94 -16.03
C SER A 179 -5.87 5.35 -15.37
N THR A 180 -6.95 5.35 -16.15
CA THR A 180 -8.33 5.49 -15.63
C THR A 180 -9.10 4.17 -15.64
N ASP A 181 -8.53 3.12 -16.24
CA ASP A 181 -9.15 1.80 -16.36
C ASP A 181 -8.91 0.95 -15.10
N VAL A 182 -9.67 1.25 -14.04
CA VAL A 182 -9.57 0.54 -12.75
C VAL A 182 -9.91 -0.94 -12.91
N ILE A 183 -10.99 -1.25 -13.63
CA ILE A 183 -11.48 -2.63 -13.81
C ILE A 183 -10.47 -3.45 -14.62
N GLY A 184 -9.98 -2.93 -15.74
CA GLY A 184 -9.00 -3.63 -16.57
C GLY A 184 -7.71 -3.92 -15.81
N VAL A 185 -7.25 -2.99 -14.97
CA VAL A 185 -6.05 -3.19 -14.14
C VAL A 185 -6.28 -4.18 -12.99
N GLU A 186 -7.45 -4.18 -12.35
CA GLU A 186 -7.80 -5.18 -11.33
C GLU A 186 -7.86 -6.61 -11.87
N VAL A 187 -8.45 -6.77 -13.06
CA VAL A 187 -8.65 -8.09 -13.66
C VAL A 187 -7.39 -8.58 -14.39
N GLY A 188 -6.65 -7.68 -15.04
CA GLY A 188 -5.47 -8.00 -15.83
C GLY A 188 -4.24 -8.36 -15.00
N GLY A 189 -4.11 -7.78 -13.80
CA GLY A 189 -2.97 -7.98 -12.91
C GLY A 189 -1.72 -7.18 -13.28
#